data_AF-A0A1W6KJ43-F1
#
_entry.id   AF-A0A1W6KJ43-F1
#
_cell.length_a   1.000
_cell.length_b   1.000
_cell.length_c   1.000
_cell.angle_alpha   90.00
_cell.angle_beta   90.00
_cell.angle_gamma   90.00
#
_symmetry.space_group_name_H-M   'P 1'
#
loop_
_entity.id
_entity.type
_entity.pdbx_description
1 polymer ?
#
loop_
_entity_poly.entity_id
_entity_poly.type
_entity_poly.pdbx_seq_one_letter_code
_entity_poly.pdbx_strand_id
1 'polypeptide(L)'
;MEAIGLAHAFEQGNKRTAYTAGALFLYNNGYLLDTPQPADTHIANEFEQVVVSKMSPEEFAEFIEGWVVPQEDELAAVEEYLSSQFTSSGVELEDLELYATVVDENGINEVRVTPRDER
;
A
#
# COMPACT_ATOMS: atom_id res chain seq x y z
N MET A 1 5.71 -11.41 8.84
CA MET A 1 4.25 -11.39 9.12
C MET A 1 3.82 -12.55 10.02
N GLU A 2 4.19 -13.80 9.70
CA GLU A 2 3.85 -15.02 10.44
C GLU A 2 4.05 -14.92 11.97
N ALA A 3 5.22 -14.48 12.44
CA ALA A 3 5.55 -14.42 13.87
C ALA A 3 4.53 -13.60 14.70
N ILE A 4 4.01 -12.50 14.15
CA ILE A 4 2.99 -11.67 14.81
C ILE A 4 1.61 -12.35 14.76
N GLY A 5 1.30 -13.01 13.64
CA GLY A 5 0.04 -13.73 13.46
C GLY A 5 -0.13 -14.92 14.40
N LEU A 6 0.95 -15.68 14.63
CA LEU A 6 0.98 -16.86 15.50
C LEU A 6 1.12 -16.52 17.00
N ALA A 7 1.72 -15.38 17.34
CA ALA A 7 2.01 -15.03 18.73
C ALA A 7 0.74 -14.74 19.56
N HIS A 8 -0.42 -14.51 18.92
CA HIS A 8 -1.66 -14.12 19.61
C HIS A 8 -1.44 -13.00 20.65
N ALA A 9 -0.60 -12.01 20.33
CA ALA A 9 -0.17 -10.97 21.26
C ALA A 9 -1.31 -10.05 21.73
N PHE A 10 -2.44 -10.03 21.01
CA PHE A 10 -3.63 -9.25 21.31
C PHE A 10 -4.86 -10.14 21.50
N GLU A 11 -5.84 -9.68 22.28
CA GLU A 11 -7.12 -10.38 22.46
C GLU A 11 -7.89 -10.53 21.13
N GLN A 12 -7.81 -9.51 20.26
CA GLN A 12 -8.36 -9.53 18.90
C GLN A 12 -7.47 -8.75 17.94
N GLY A 13 -7.57 -9.06 16.64
CA GLY A 13 -6.90 -8.27 15.59
C GLY A 13 -5.51 -8.73 15.16
N ASN A 14 -4.95 -9.79 15.76
CA ASN A 14 -3.59 -10.29 15.44
C ASN A 14 -3.32 -10.44 13.93
N LYS A 15 -4.28 -11.00 13.17
CA LYS A 15 -4.15 -11.16 11.71
C LYS A 15 -4.00 -9.82 10.97
N ARG A 16 -4.86 -8.84 11.30
CA ARG A 16 -4.80 -7.49 10.72
C ARG A 16 -3.49 -6.81 11.06
N THR A 17 -3.10 -6.86 12.34
CA THR A 17 -1.82 -6.28 12.79
C THR A 17 -0.62 -6.93 12.09
N ALA A 18 -0.62 -8.26 11.93
CA ALA A 18 0.45 -8.97 11.26
C ALA A 18 0.56 -8.62 9.78
N TYR A 19 -0.58 -8.50 9.08
CA TYR A 19 -0.64 -8.07 7.68
C TYR A 19 -0.14 -6.64 7.52
N THR A 20 -0.70 -5.68 8.28
CA THR A 20 -0.30 -4.27 8.24
C THR A 20 1.17 -4.08 8.60
N ALA A 21 1.69 -4.80 9.60
CA ALA A 21 3.11 -4.73 9.96
C ALA A 21 4.03 -5.21 8.82
N GLY A 22 3.60 -6.20 8.04
CA GLY A 22 4.36 -6.65 6.88
C GLY A 22 4.28 -5.69 5.70
N ALA A 23 3.11 -5.12 5.43
CA ALA A 23 2.98 -4.07 4.42
C ALA A 23 3.85 -2.85 4.77
N LEU A 24 3.86 -2.45 6.04
CA LEU A 24 4.74 -1.38 6.54
C LEU A 24 6.23 -1.74 6.44
N PHE A 25 6.58 -3.01 6.65
CA PHE A 25 7.95 -3.48 6.44
C PHE A 25 8.37 -3.31 4.97
N LEU A 26 7.54 -3.71 4.01
CA LEU A 26 7.81 -3.50 2.58
C LEU A 26 7.96 -2.01 2.28
N TYR A 27 7.03 -1.18 2.77
CA TYR A 27 7.03 0.26 2.58
C TYR A 27 8.34 0.91 3.04
N ASN A 28 8.80 0.56 4.26
CA ASN A 28 10.04 1.09 4.81
C ASN A 28 11.30 0.65 4.04
N ASN A 29 11.18 -0.36 3.18
CA ASN A 29 12.25 -0.84 2.30
C ASN A 29 12.06 -0.38 0.84
N GLY A 30 11.16 0.57 0.57
CA GLY A 30 10.94 1.12 -0.77
C GLY A 30 10.07 0.25 -1.68
N TYR A 31 9.29 -0.67 -1.11
CA TYR A 31 8.39 -1.55 -1.84
C TYR A 31 6.94 -1.35 -1.40
N LEU A 32 6.01 -1.57 -2.32
CA LEU A 32 4.58 -1.59 -2.07
C LEU A 32 4.03 -2.97 -2.39
N LEU A 33 2.96 -3.35 -1.69
CA LEU A 33 2.17 -4.53 -2.02
C LEU A 33 0.96 -4.06 -2.83
N ASP A 34 1.09 -4.04 -4.15
CA ASP A 34 0.05 -3.63 -5.10
C ASP A 34 -0.86 -4.82 -5.43
N THR A 35 -1.86 -5.00 -4.58
CA THR A 35 -2.80 -6.12 -4.69
C THR A 35 -3.89 -5.79 -5.73
N PRO A 36 -4.22 -6.70 -6.66
CA PRO A 36 -5.28 -6.48 -7.63
C PRO A 36 -6.64 -6.37 -6.92
N GLN A 37 -7.15 -5.15 -6.85
CA GLN A 37 -8.37 -4.71 -6.17
C GLN A 37 -8.45 -4.96 -4.65
N PRO A 38 -8.87 -3.94 -3.87
CA PRO A 38 -9.01 -4.02 -2.40
C PRO A 38 -10.09 -5.02 -1.92
N ALA A 39 -10.89 -5.59 -2.83
CA ALA A 39 -11.93 -6.57 -2.53
C ALA A 39 -11.50 -8.03 -2.71
N ASP A 40 -10.27 -8.31 -3.19
CA ASP A 40 -9.86 -9.68 -3.43
C ASP A 40 -9.51 -10.38 -2.11
N THR A 41 -10.49 -11.11 -1.58
CA THR A 41 -10.35 -11.97 -0.39
C THR A 41 -9.25 -13.02 -0.54
N HIS A 42 -8.70 -13.23 -1.75
CA HIS A 42 -7.69 -14.23 -2.01
C HIS A 42 -6.43 -14.04 -1.14
N ILE A 43 -5.90 -12.82 -1.02
CA ILE A 43 -4.72 -12.57 -0.18
C ILE A 43 -5.02 -12.78 1.30
N ALA A 44 -6.20 -12.36 1.75
CA ALA A 44 -6.63 -12.59 3.13
C ALA A 44 -6.74 -14.10 3.44
N ASN A 45 -7.24 -14.89 2.48
CA ASN A 45 -7.37 -16.34 2.60
C ASN A 45 -5.98 -17.02 2.63
N GLU A 46 -5.08 -16.68 1.72
CA GLU A 46 -3.72 -17.26 1.72
C GLU A 46 -2.92 -16.83 2.95
N PHE A 47 -3.06 -15.57 3.39
CA PHE A 47 -2.46 -15.12 4.64
C PHE A 47 -3.03 -15.88 5.85
N GLU A 48 -4.32 -16.21 5.85
CA GLU A 48 -4.90 -17.08 6.86
C GLU A 48 -4.26 -18.47 6.86
N GLN A 49 -3.96 -19.06 5.69
CA GLN A 49 -3.25 -20.34 5.60
C GLN A 49 -1.88 -20.30 6.27
N VAL A 50 -1.14 -19.19 6.14
CA VAL A 50 0.14 -18.98 6.85
C VAL A 50 -0.07 -18.96 8.36
N VAL A 51 -1.06 -18.19 8.82
CA VAL A 51 -1.36 -18.05 10.26
C VAL A 51 -1.86 -19.35 10.89
N VAL A 52 -2.48 -20.25 10.13
CA VAL A 52 -2.87 -21.59 10.62
C VAL A 52 -1.84 -22.67 10.28
N SER A 53 -0.64 -22.27 9.86
CA SER A 53 0.51 -23.14 9.52
C SER A 53 0.19 -24.21 8.47
N LYS A 54 -0.69 -23.88 7.52
CA LYS A 54 -1.02 -24.70 6.34
C LYS A 54 -0.25 -24.29 5.08
N MET A 55 0.39 -23.13 5.13
CA MET A 55 1.29 -22.59 4.10
C MET A 55 2.55 -22.08 4.81
N SER A 56 3.73 -22.31 4.24
CA SER A 56 4.98 -21.77 4.77
C SER A 56 5.14 -20.28 4.45
N PRO A 57 5.98 -19.54 5.21
CA PRO A 57 6.33 -18.17 4.87
C PRO A 57 6.93 -18.02 3.47
N GLU A 58 7.72 -19.00 3.03
CA GLU A 58 8.35 -19.02 1.70
C GLU A 58 7.29 -19.17 0.59
N GLU A 59 6.34 -20.09 0.75
CA GLU A 59 5.22 -20.27 -0.20
C GLU A 59 4.37 -19.00 -0.29
N PHE A 60 4.15 -18.32 0.84
CA PHE A 60 3.44 -17.05 0.84
C PHE A 60 4.22 -15.92 0.18
N ALA A 61 5.55 -15.89 0.35
CA ALA A 61 6.41 -14.93 -0.31
C ALA A 61 6.39 -15.11 -1.84
N GLU A 62 6.47 -16.34 -2.32
CA GLU A 62 6.31 -16.67 -3.75
C GLU A 62 4.94 -16.26 -4.28
N PHE A 63 3.88 -16.47 -3.50
CA PHE A 63 2.52 -16.08 -3.86
C PHE A 63 2.37 -14.57 -4.07
N ILE A 64 2.95 -13.75 -3.19
CA ILE A 64 2.82 -12.28 -3.26
C ILE A 64 3.86 -11.61 -4.15
N GLU A 65 4.88 -12.33 -4.62
CA GLU A 65 6.02 -11.75 -5.38
C GLU A 65 5.57 -10.90 -6.57
N GLY A 66 4.57 -11.37 -7.33
CA GLY A 66 4.02 -10.66 -8.49
C GLY A 66 3.28 -9.36 -8.17
N TRP A 67 3.05 -9.06 -6.90
CA TRP A 67 2.40 -7.85 -6.40
C TRP A 67 3.33 -6.97 -5.58
N VAL A 68 4.60 -7.36 -5.41
CA VAL A 68 5.59 -6.51 -4.74
C VAL A 68 6.25 -5.62 -5.78
N VAL A 69 5.91 -4.32 -5.75
CA VAL A 69 6.40 -3.34 -6.73
C VAL A 69 7.30 -2.29 -6.06
N PRO A 70 8.32 -1.76 -6.75
CA PRO A 70 9.09 -0.62 -6.26
C PRO A 70 8.19 0.61 -6.04
N GLN A 71 8.39 1.34 -4.94
CA GLN A 71 7.65 2.55 -4.63
C GLN A 71 7.90 3.68 -5.65
N GLU A 72 9.11 3.71 -6.21
CA GLU A 72 9.50 4.71 -7.23
C GLU A 72 8.62 4.61 -8.49
N ASP A 73 8.21 3.40 -8.87
CA ASP A 73 7.38 3.17 -10.06
C ASP A 73 5.96 3.73 -9.87
N GLU A 74 5.40 3.59 -8.66
CA GLU A 74 4.10 4.18 -8.28
C GLU A 74 4.16 5.72 -8.23
N LEU A 75 5.23 6.28 -7.66
CA LEU A 75 5.41 7.74 -7.63
C LEU A 75 5.54 8.32 -9.03
N ALA A 76 6.30 7.66 -9.92
CA ALA A 76 6.42 8.07 -11.31
C ALA A 76 5.08 8.00 -12.06
N ALA A 77 4.27 6.95 -11.82
CA ALA A 77 2.94 6.82 -12.41
C ALA A 77 1.98 7.92 -11.93
N VAL A 78 2.04 8.29 -10.65
CA VAL A 78 1.27 9.41 -10.08
C VAL A 78 1.74 10.74 -10.70
N GLU A 79 3.05 10.96 -10.82
CA GLU A 79 3.60 12.17 -11.47
C GLU A 79 3.17 12.28 -12.94
N GLU A 80 3.22 11.19 -13.71
CA GLU A 80 2.77 11.13 -15.09
C GLU A 80 1.26 11.43 -15.19
N TYR A 81 0.45 10.80 -14.33
CA TYR A 81 -0.99 11.05 -14.28
C TYR A 81 -1.29 12.52 -13.97
N LEU A 82 -0.68 13.09 -12.93
CA LEU A 82 -0.88 14.49 -12.57
C LEU A 82 -0.43 15.41 -13.71
N SER A 83 0.75 15.17 -14.31
CA SER A 83 1.25 15.92 -15.45
C SER A 83 0.25 15.92 -16.63
N SER A 84 -0.40 14.79 -16.90
CA SER A 84 -1.42 14.65 -17.94
C SER A 84 -2.71 15.43 -17.64
N GLN A 85 -3.08 15.58 -16.36
CA GLN A 85 -4.28 16.31 -15.93
C GLN A 85 -4.05 17.83 -15.92
N PHE A 86 -2.86 18.28 -15.51
CA PHE A 86 -2.56 19.70 -15.29
C PHE A 86 -1.92 20.44 -16.49
N THR A 87 -1.49 19.73 -17.54
CA THR A 87 -0.96 20.32 -18.78
C THR A 87 -1.94 21.24 -19.53
N SER A 88 -3.23 21.19 -19.21
CA SER A 88 -4.26 22.08 -19.80
C SER A 88 -4.53 23.37 -19.01
N SER A 89 -3.91 23.52 -17.82
CA SER A 89 -4.26 24.57 -16.85
C SER A 89 -3.18 25.65 -16.63
N GLY A 90 -1.95 25.45 -17.13
CA GLY A 90 -0.85 26.41 -17.01
C GLY A 90 -0.27 26.53 -15.59
N VAL A 91 -0.43 25.51 -14.75
CA VAL A 91 0.11 25.44 -13.39
C VAL A 91 1.34 24.51 -13.39
N GLU A 92 2.49 25.03 -12.97
CA GLU A 92 3.72 24.26 -12.81
C GLU A 92 3.65 23.39 -11.53
N LEU A 93 4.11 22.15 -11.60
CA LEU A 93 4.02 21.18 -10.49
C LEU A 93 4.86 21.58 -9.26
N GLU A 94 5.90 22.39 -9.46
CA GLU A 94 6.82 22.86 -8.42
C GLU A 94 6.15 23.81 -7.40
N ASP A 95 5.03 24.41 -7.80
CA ASP A 95 4.25 25.39 -7.03
C ASP A 95 3.08 24.76 -6.25
N LEU A 96 3.01 23.43 -6.19
CA LEU A 96 1.89 22.70 -5.59
C LEU A 96 2.36 21.87 -4.39
N GLU A 97 1.65 21.99 -3.26
CA GLU A 97 1.72 21.02 -2.18
C GLU A 97 0.66 19.94 -2.38
N LEU A 98 1.12 18.70 -2.48
CA LEU A 98 0.26 17.54 -2.63
C LEU A 98 -0.17 17.01 -1.26
N TYR A 99 -1.46 17.05 -0.98
CA TYR A 99 -2.05 16.39 0.18
C TYR A 99 -2.92 15.23 -0.31
N ALA A 100 -2.35 14.02 -0.31
CA ALA A 100 -3.14 12.81 -0.47
C ALA A 100 -3.83 12.52 0.87
N THR A 101 -5.16 12.60 0.91
CA THR A 101 -5.92 12.22 2.10
C THR A 101 -6.49 10.83 1.86
N VAL A 102 -6.05 9.86 2.66
CA VAL A 102 -6.66 8.52 2.69
C VAL A 102 -7.99 8.65 3.43
N VAL A 103 -9.10 8.50 2.71
CA VAL A 103 -10.45 8.75 3.25
C VAL A 103 -11.09 7.47 3.79
N ASP A 104 -10.64 6.27 3.37
CA ASP A 104 -11.12 4.99 3.90
C ASP A 104 -10.12 3.83 3.75
N GLU A 105 -10.56 2.64 4.19
CA GLU A 105 -9.81 1.37 4.16
C GLU A 105 -9.54 0.79 2.76
N ASN A 106 -10.06 1.43 1.70
CA ASN A 106 -9.95 0.95 0.32
C ASN A 106 -8.93 1.74 -0.53
N GLY A 107 -8.27 2.77 0.02
CA GLY A 107 -7.19 3.50 -0.65
C GLY A 107 -7.41 5.02 -0.71
N ILE A 108 -6.56 5.70 -1.51
CA ILE A 108 -6.59 7.15 -1.69
C ILE A 108 -7.81 7.53 -2.54
N ASN A 109 -8.86 8.07 -1.92
CA ASN A 109 -10.08 8.49 -2.62
C ASN A 109 -10.10 9.98 -2.98
N GLU A 110 -9.18 10.80 -2.44
CA GLU A 110 -9.13 12.23 -2.72
C GLU A 110 -7.67 12.74 -2.70
N VAL A 111 -7.18 13.17 -3.86
CA VAL A 111 -5.92 13.91 -3.99
C VAL A 111 -6.26 15.39 -4.01
N ARG A 112 -5.93 16.10 -2.93
CA ARG A 112 -6.04 17.57 -2.90
C ARG A 112 -4.70 18.18 -3.26
N VAL A 113 -4.77 19.08 -4.24
CA VAL A 113 -3.66 19.90 -4.68
C VAL A 113 -3.92 21.31 -4.20
N THR A 114 -3.05 21.83 -3.34
CA THR A 114 -3.10 23.24 -2.91
C THR A 114 -1.86 23.96 -3.42
N PRO A 115 -1.98 25.22 -3.89
CA PRO A 115 -0.81 26.04 -4.17
C PRO A 115 0.08 26.11 -2.93
N ARG A 116 1.38 25.96 -3.13
CA ARG A 116 2.40 26.09 -2.10
C ARG A 116 2.41 27.55 -1.66
N ASP A 117 1.84 27.84 -0.49
CA ASP A 117 1.90 29.19 0.08
C ASP A 117 3.38 29.53 0.35
N GLU A 118 3.89 30.54 -0.34
CA GLU A 118 5.19 31.16 -0.06
C GLU A 118 5.19 31.72 1.37
N ARG A 119 5.60 30.92 2.35
CA ARG A 119 5.88 31.39 3.72
C ARG A 119 7.30 31.94 3.85
#